data_AF-A0A258S1P2-F1
#
_entry.id   AF-A0A258S1P2-F1
#
_cell.length_a   1.000
_cell.length_b   1.000
_cell.length_c   1.000
_cell.angle_alpha   90.00
_cell.angle_beta   90.00
_cell.angle_gamma   90.00
#
_symmetry.space_group_name_H-M   'P 1'
#
loop_
_entity.id
_entity.type
_entity.pdbx_description
1 polymer ?
#
loop_
_entity_poly.entity_id
_entity_poly.type
_entity_poly.pdbx_seq_one_letter_code
_entity_poly.pdbx_strand_id
1 'polypeptide(L)'
;MLAIGLWALVWFDQTRFAAELGPLAPTPLAAATLRADVGGFFAAWAIGALLAAWRGEARFVLMPMLLLGLAFVGRLYSFALTGDAAIIAPMAIEAVLFGAMLLARHALDNPG
;
A
#
# COMPACT_ATOMS: atom_id res chain seq x y z
N MET A 1 1.19 -3.27 8.39
CA MET A 1 0.49 -4.36 7.68
C MET A 1 0.90 -4.35 6.21
N LEU A 2 1.16 -5.52 5.60
CA LEU A 2 1.40 -5.64 4.15
C LEU A 2 0.11 -5.29 3.37
N ALA A 3 0.23 -4.86 2.11
CA ALA A 3 -0.92 -4.49 1.27
C ALA A 3 -1.98 -5.59 1.11
N ILE A 4 -1.56 -6.86 1.10
CA ILE A 4 -2.48 -8.00 1.09
C ILE A 4 -3.36 -8.02 2.36
N GLY A 5 -2.79 -7.68 3.52
CA GLY A 5 -3.52 -7.57 4.78
C GLY A 5 -4.53 -6.42 4.78
N LEU A 6 -4.15 -5.26 4.21
CA LEU A 6 -5.06 -4.12 4.06
C LEU A 6 -6.21 -4.43 3.09
N TRP A 7 -5.92 -5.04 1.94
CA TRP A 7 -6.94 -5.53 1.02
C TRP A 7 -7.90 -6.51 1.70
N ALA A 8 -7.36 -7.49 2.43
CA ALA A 8 -8.17 -8.49 3.11
C ALA A 8 -9.10 -7.86 4.16
N LEU A 9 -8.61 -6.90 4.95
CA LEU A 9 -9.44 -6.16 5.90
C LEU A 9 -10.56 -5.39 5.18
N VAL A 10 -10.23 -4.65 4.11
CA VAL A 10 -11.23 -3.87 3.38
C VAL A 10 -12.30 -4.74 2.73
N TRP A 11 -11.95 -5.95 2.26
CA TRP A 11 -12.90 -6.86 1.62
C TRP A 11 -13.73 -7.67 2.61
N PHE A 12 -13.10 -8.22 3.65
CA PHE A 12 -13.71 -9.21 4.53
C PHE A 12 -14.09 -8.68 5.92
N ASP A 13 -13.46 -7.61 6.42
CA ASP A 13 -13.69 -7.09 7.77
C ASP A 13 -13.62 -5.54 7.84
N GLN A 14 -14.65 -4.89 7.28
CA GLN A 14 -14.75 -3.43 7.20
C GLN A 14 -14.93 -2.77 8.56
N THR A 15 -15.45 -3.49 9.55
CA THR A 15 -15.61 -2.99 10.92
C THR A 15 -14.25 -2.82 11.58
N ARG A 16 -13.37 -3.81 11.45
CA ARG A 16 -11.99 -3.71 11.93
C ARG A 16 -11.18 -2.67 11.14
N PHE A 17 -11.39 -2.60 9.82
CA PHE A 17 -10.80 -1.55 8.99
C PHE A 17 -11.18 -0.14 9.49
N ALA A 18 -12.46 0.08 9.80
CA ALA A 18 -12.94 1.36 10.31
C ALA A 18 -12.35 1.69 11.70
N ALA A 19 -12.26 0.71 12.59
CA ALA A 19 -11.71 0.89 13.93
C ALA A 19 -10.21 1.26 13.93
N GLU A 20 -9.44 0.70 12.99
CA GLU A 20 -7.99 0.89 12.93
C GLU A 20 -7.58 2.11 12.08
N LEU A 21 -8.37 2.45 11.04
CA LEU A 21 -7.96 3.44 10.03
C LEU A 21 -8.93 4.61 9.88
N GLY A 22 -10.16 4.50 10.38
CA GLY A 22 -11.14 5.60 10.44
C GLY A 22 -12.30 5.55 9.44
N PRO A 23 -12.16 5.13 8.16
CA PRO A 23 -13.28 5.17 7.23
C PRO A 23 -14.39 4.20 7.62
N LEU A 24 -15.60 4.74 7.82
CA LEU A 24 -16.81 3.98 8.05
C LEU A 24 -17.57 3.78 6.73
N ALA A 25 -18.12 2.59 6.55
CA ALA A 25 -19.06 2.29 5.46
C ALA A 25 -20.48 2.13 6.03
N PRO A 26 -21.22 3.23 6.29
CA PRO A 26 -22.54 3.17 6.91
C PRO A 26 -23.63 2.62 5.97
N THR A 27 -23.34 2.54 4.67
CA THR A 27 -24.28 2.05 3.64
C THR A 27 -23.66 0.95 2.80
N PRO A 28 -24.47 0.07 2.17
CA PRO A 28 -23.97 -0.92 1.22
C PRO A 28 -23.19 -0.31 0.05
N LEU A 29 -23.56 0.91 -0.38
CA LEU A 29 -22.82 1.65 -1.40
C LEU A 29 -21.43 2.06 -0.91
N ALA A 30 -21.33 2.65 0.29
CA ALA A 30 -20.05 3.02 0.88
C ALA A 30 -19.15 1.79 1.10
N ALA A 31 -19.74 0.66 1.47
CA ALA A 31 -19.05 -0.62 1.60
C ALA A 31 -18.50 -1.11 0.25
N ALA A 32 -19.26 -0.98 -0.83
CA ALA A 32 -18.82 -1.32 -2.19
C ALA A 32 -17.71 -0.38 -2.68
N THR A 33 -17.84 0.93 -2.43
CA THR A 33 -16.82 1.94 -2.75
C THR A 33 -15.50 1.66 -2.05
N LEU A 34 -15.51 1.35 -0.74
CA LEU A 34 -14.27 0.97 -0.03
C LEU A 34 -13.61 -0.26 -0.66
N ARG A 35 -14.38 -1.29 -1.03
CA ARG A 35 -13.84 -2.50 -1.67
C ARG A 35 -13.24 -2.23 -3.05
N ALA A 36 -13.87 -1.37 -3.83
CA ALA A 36 -13.41 -1.00 -5.16
C ALA A 36 -12.17 -0.11 -5.09
N ASP A 37 -12.23 0.98 -4.32
CA ASP A 37 -11.21 2.03 -4.37
C ASP A 37 -10.03 1.72 -3.45
N VAL A 38 -10.29 1.33 -2.20
CA VAL A 38 -9.21 1.00 -1.24
C VAL A 38 -8.76 -0.44 -1.43
N GLY A 39 -9.71 -1.38 -1.50
CA GLY A 39 -9.41 -2.79 -1.69
C GLY A 39 -8.76 -3.04 -3.06
N GLY A 40 -9.39 -2.58 -4.14
CA GLY A 40 -8.86 -2.73 -5.50
C GLY A 40 -7.48 -2.10 -5.69
N PHE A 41 -7.22 -0.95 -5.06
CA PHE A 41 -5.90 -0.31 -5.07
C PHE A 41 -4.82 -1.20 -4.43
N PHE A 42 -5.05 -1.69 -3.21
CA PHE A 42 -4.08 -2.56 -2.53
C PHE A 42 -3.94 -3.93 -3.21
N ALA A 43 -5.01 -4.46 -3.83
CA ALA A 43 -4.95 -5.67 -4.64
C ALA A 43 -4.09 -5.48 -5.89
N ALA A 44 -4.31 -4.41 -6.64
CA ALA A 44 -3.53 -4.09 -7.83
C ALA A 44 -2.05 -3.88 -7.50
N TRP A 45 -1.77 -3.24 -6.36
CA TRP A 45 -0.41 -3.08 -5.83
C TRP A 45 0.24 -4.42 -5.51
N ALA A 46 -0.46 -5.31 -4.80
CA ALA A 46 0.03 -6.64 -4.44
C ALA A 46 0.27 -7.52 -5.68
N ILE A 47 -0.66 -7.50 -6.65
CA ILE A 47 -0.54 -8.24 -7.91
C ILE A 47 0.65 -7.72 -8.73
N GLY A 48 0.80 -6.40 -8.85
CA GLY A 48 1.93 -5.80 -9.57
C GLY A 48 3.28 -6.18 -8.94
N ALA A 49 3.39 -6.12 -7.62
CA ALA A 49 4.59 -6.52 -6.90
C ALA A 49 4.90 -8.03 -7.07
N LEU A 50 3.88 -8.89 -7.01
CA LEU A 50 4.03 -10.33 -7.18
C LEU A 50 4.41 -10.69 -8.63
N LEU A 51 3.79 -10.05 -9.62
CA LEU A 51 4.09 -10.25 -11.04
C LEU A 51 5.51 -9.80 -11.39
N ALA A 52 5.97 -8.69 -10.80
CA ALA A 52 7.34 -8.23 -10.97
C ALA A 52 8.35 -9.24 -10.42
N ALA A 53 8.09 -9.79 -9.23
CA ALA A 53 8.91 -10.84 -8.64
C ALA A 53 8.89 -12.13 -9.48
N TRP A 54 7.75 -12.51 -10.05
CA TRP A 54 7.62 -13.74 -10.81
C TRP A 54 8.24 -13.67 -12.21
N ARG A 55 8.07 -12.55 -12.93
CA ARG A 55 8.61 -12.41 -14.29
C ARG A 55 10.04 -11.87 -14.34
N GLY A 56 10.55 -11.33 -13.24
CA GLY A 56 11.89 -10.74 -13.19
C GLY A 56 12.03 -9.48 -14.06
N GLU A 57 10.93 -8.81 -14.37
CA GLU A 57 10.94 -7.62 -15.22
C GLU A 57 10.75 -6.36 -14.37
N ALA A 58 11.76 -5.49 -14.34
CA ALA A 58 11.78 -4.24 -13.58
C ALA A 58 10.61 -3.29 -13.89
N ARG A 59 10.03 -3.39 -15.11
CA ARG A 59 8.89 -2.54 -15.53
C ARG A 59 7.65 -2.70 -14.63
N PHE A 60 7.46 -3.88 -14.04
CA PHE A 60 6.29 -4.14 -13.18
C PHE A 60 6.50 -3.66 -11.74
N VAL A 61 7.74 -3.32 -11.35
CA VAL A 61 8.06 -2.76 -10.01
C VAL A 61 7.75 -1.26 -9.93
N LEU A 62 7.77 -0.55 -11.07
CA LEU A 62 7.56 0.91 -11.14
C LEU A 62 6.19 1.33 -10.59
N MET A 63 5.13 0.62 -10.95
CA MET A 63 3.77 0.96 -10.53
C MET A 63 3.61 0.81 -9.00
N PRO A 64 4.00 -0.31 -8.36
CA PRO A 64 4.05 -0.40 -6.90
C PRO A 64 4.90 0.67 -6.23
N MET A 65 6.09 0.98 -6.78
CA MET A 65 6.98 2.00 -6.21
C MET A 65 6.36 3.40 -6.22
N LEU A 66 5.73 3.80 -7.33
CA LEU A 66 5.07 5.10 -7.45
C LEU A 66 3.94 5.23 -6.42
N LEU A 67 3.11 4.20 -6.30
CA LEU A 67 2.00 4.18 -5.35
C LEU A 67 2.48 4.21 -3.89
N LEU A 68 3.56 3.49 -3.58
CA LEU A 68 4.18 3.53 -2.26
C LEU A 68 4.77 4.90 -1.94
N GLY A 69 5.43 5.54 -2.91
CA GLY A 69 5.96 6.89 -2.77
C GLY A 69 4.87 7.95 -2.53
N LEU A 70 3.77 7.88 -3.28
CA LEU A 70 2.60 8.75 -3.07
C LEU A 70 1.99 8.56 -1.68
N ALA A 71 1.86 7.31 -1.22
CA ALA A 71 1.36 7.01 0.13
C ALA A 71 2.28 7.60 1.22
N PHE A 72 3.60 7.49 1.04
CA PHE A 72 4.57 8.07 1.97
C PHE A 72 4.48 9.59 2.03
N VAL A 73 4.35 10.26 0.88
CA VAL A 73 4.17 11.72 0.82
C VAL A 73 2.87 12.14 1.53
N GLY A 74 1.78 11.41 1.32
CA GLY A 74 0.51 11.63 2.03
C GLY A 74 0.67 11.54 3.55
N ARG A 75 1.40 10.54 4.05
CA ARG A 75 1.69 10.39 5.49
C ARG A 75 2.61 11.47 6.02
N LEU A 76 3.64 11.86 5.26
CA LEU A 76 4.52 12.95 5.65
C LEU A 76 3.75 14.27 5.78
N TYR A 77 2.84 14.54 4.83
CA TYR A 77 1.96 15.70 4.90
C TYR A 77 1.04 15.65 6.13
N SER A 78 0.38 14.52 6.39
CA SER A 78 -0.46 14.36 7.59
C SER A 78 0.33 14.52 8.88
N PHE A 79 1.54 13.94 8.97
CA PHE A 79 2.41 14.08 10.13
C PHE A 79 2.84 15.54 10.34
N ALA A 80 3.16 16.27 9.27
CA ALA A 80 3.49 17.69 9.35
C ALA A 80 2.32 18.55 9.87
N LEU A 81 1.07 18.12 9.62
CA LEU A 81 -0.12 18.82 10.11
C LEU A 81 -0.50 18.45 11.55
N THR A 82 -0.40 17.17 11.92
CA THR A 82 -0.93 16.68 13.20
C THR A 82 0.13 16.47 14.27
N GLY A 83 1.39 16.24 13.87
CA GLY A 83 2.46 15.81 14.76
C GLY A 83 2.23 14.43 15.41
N ASP A 84 1.26 13.65 14.92
CA ASP A 84 0.86 12.39 15.54
C ASP A 84 1.93 11.30 15.35
N ALA A 85 2.55 10.88 16.45
CA ALA A 85 3.59 9.87 16.47
C ALA A 85 3.09 8.49 15.96
N ALA A 86 1.79 8.21 15.98
CA ALA A 86 1.23 6.98 15.43
C ALA A 86 1.48 6.84 13.91
N ILE A 87 1.71 7.96 13.22
CA ILE A 87 1.99 8.00 11.77
C ILE A 87 3.42 7.55 11.45
N ILE A 88 4.35 7.60 12.41
CA ILE A 88 5.77 7.25 12.21
C ILE A 88 5.92 5.75 11.90
N ALA A 89 5.16 4.89 12.57
CA ALA A 89 5.24 3.44 12.37
C ALA A 89 4.94 3.00 10.92
N PRO A 90 3.82 3.41 10.28
CA PRO A 90 3.58 3.07 8.89
C PRO A 90 4.60 3.73 7.93
N MET A 91 5.06 4.95 8.20
CA MET A 91 6.12 5.59 7.39
C MET A 91 7.43 4.78 7.42
N ALA A 92 7.85 4.25 8.57
CA ALA A 92 9.04 3.42 8.66
C ALA A 92 8.90 2.13 7.81
N ILE A 93 7.73 1.50 7.84
CA ILE A 93 7.44 0.32 7.02
C ILE A 93 7.52 0.66 5.52
N GLU A 94 6.94 1.79 5.11
CA GLU A 94 6.98 2.25 3.73
C GLU A 94 8.40 2.52 3.25
N ALA A 95 9.25 3.16 4.06
CA ALA A 95 10.64 3.41 3.73
C ALA A 95 11.43 2.10 3.52
N VAL A 96 11.23 1.12 4.41
CA VAL A 96 11.86 -0.22 4.29
C VAL A 96 11.38 -0.93 3.03
N LEU A 97 10.06 -0.91 2.76
CA LEU A 97 9.49 -1.54 1.56
C LEU A 97 9.99 -0.86 0.27
N PHE A 98 10.09 0.47 0.27
CA PHE A 98 10.59 1.22 -0.87
C PHE A 98 12.06 0.87 -1.14
N GLY A 99 12.88 0.77 -0.09
CA GLY A 99 14.26 0.29 -0.18
C GLY A 99 14.34 -1.13 -0.73
N ALA A 100 13.50 -2.05 -0.26
CA ALA A 100 13.46 -3.43 -0.76
C ALA A 100 13.05 -3.50 -2.24
N MET A 101 12.08 -2.69 -2.68
CA MET A 101 11.67 -2.59 -4.09
C MET A 101 12.77 -1.98 -4.97
N LEU A 102 13.50 -0.98 -4.47
CA LEU A 102 14.67 -0.40 -5.13
C LEU A 102 15.76 -1.45 -5.36
N LEU A 103 16.07 -2.23 -4.32
CA LEU A 103 17.06 -3.31 -4.41
C LEU A 103 16.61 -4.40 -5.40
N ALA A 104 15.32 -4.81 -5.32
CA ALA A 104 14.75 -5.76 -6.27
C ALA A 104 14.84 -5.23 -7.71
N ARG A 105 14.50 -3.96 -7.94
CA ARG A 105 14.62 -3.34 -9.26
C ARG A 105 16.07 -3.34 -9.76
N HIS A 106 17.03 -2.98 -8.90
CA HIS A 106 18.44 -2.95 -9.29
C HIS A 106 18.99 -4.34 -9.62
N ALA A 107 18.57 -5.37 -8.88
CA ALA A 107 18.93 -6.76 -9.15
C ALA A 107 18.34 -7.27 -10.48
N LEU A 108 17.15 -6.81 -10.86
CA LEU A 108 16.51 -7.17 -12.13
C LEU A 108 17.09 -6.40 -13.34
N ASP A 109 17.54 -5.16 -13.14
CA ASP A 109 18.16 -4.35 -14.21
C ASP A 109 19.62 -4.77 -14.49
N ASN A 110 20.33 -5.39 -13.53
CA ASN A 110 21.70 -5.91 -13.67
C ASN A 110 21.75 -7.43 -13.40
N PRO A 111 21.30 -8.29 -14.33
CA PRO A 111 21.56 -9.72 -14.25
C PRO A 111 23.06 -9.94 -14.46
N GLY A 112 23.79 -10.29 -13.41
CA GLY A 112 25.21 -10.62 -13.49
C GLY A 112 25.53 -11.75 -14.47
#